data_AF-A0A812JRP0-F1
#
_entry.id   AF-A0A812JRP0-F1
#
_cell.length_a   1.000
_cell.length_b   1.000
_cell.length_c   1.000
_cell.angle_alpha   90.00
_cell.angle_beta   90.00
_cell.angle_gamma   90.00
#
_symmetry.space_group_name_H-M   'P 1'
#
loop_
_entity.id
_entity.type
_entity.pdbx_description
1 polymer ?
#
loop_
_entity_poly.entity_id
_entity_poly.type
_entity_poly.pdbx_seq_one_letter_code
_entity_poly.pdbx_strand_id
1 'polypeptide(L)'
;MEDAVDMREDIAGFRLFVVYDGHAEQEAVSVVKQILPNILASHLQDEADVETGICKAFGAVDAEVAKSLVEKEIKESDLKVSSGTVACIALVRGKELWVANLGDCRAVLCKEGTKAHTISVDH
;
A
#
# COMPACT_ATOMS: atom_id res chain seq x y z
N MET A 1 17.34 2.34 4.12
CA MET A 1 16.47 3.40 3.57
C MET A 1 15.07 2.89 3.83
N GLU A 2 14.26 3.63 4.58
CA GLU A 2 12.94 3.18 5.02
C GLU A 2 11.90 3.42 3.92
N ASP A 3 12.00 4.52 3.18
CA ASP A 3 11.16 4.79 2.02
C ASP A 3 11.35 3.76 0.91
N ALA A 4 10.24 3.51 0.20
CA ALA A 4 10.28 2.72 -1.01
C ALA A 4 9.22 3.14 -2.01
N VAL A 5 9.45 2.77 -3.27
CA VAL A 5 8.43 2.80 -4.31
C VAL A 5 8.29 1.42 -4.91
N ASP A 6 7.13 1.16 -5.50
CA ASP A 6 6.91 -0.06 -6.25
C ASP A 6 5.93 0.12 -7.41
N MET A 7 6.10 -0.71 -8.43
CA MET A 7 5.20 -0.79 -9.57
C MET A 7 4.99 -2.25 -9.97
N ARG A 8 3.73 -2.61 -10.18
CA ARG A 8 3.34 -3.94 -10.68
C ARG A 8 2.40 -3.79 -11.85
N GLU A 9 2.74 -4.47 -12.93
CA GLU A 9 1.84 -4.72 -14.03
C GLU A 9 0.90 -5.88 -13.65
N ASP A 10 -0.36 -5.77 -14.05
CA ASP A 10 -1.39 -6.81 -13.92
C ASP A 10 -1.67 -7.35 -12.50
N ILE A 11 -2.14 -6.46 -11.62
CA ILE A 11 -2.78 -6.81 -10.35
C ILE A 11 -4.28 -6.88 -10.60
N ALA A 12 -4.82 -8.08 -10.89
CA ALA A 12 -6.24 -8.28 -11.22
C ALA A 12 -6.73 -7.39 -12.39
N GLY A 13 -5.92 -7.21 -13.43
CA GLY A 13 -6.22 -6.33 -14.55
C GLY A 13 -5.97 -4.83 -14.31
N PHE A 14 -5.33 -4.47 -13.19
CA PHE A 14 -4.89 -3.11 -12.88
C PHE A 14 -3.37 -2.98 -12.99
N ARG A 15 -2.90 -1.77 -13.29
CA ARG A 15 -1.51 -1.37 -13.01
C ARG A 15 -1.47 -0.72 -11.64
N LEU A 16 -0.58 -1.21 -10.78
CA LEU A 16 -0.39 -0.74 -9.42
C LEU A 16 0.88 0.10 -9.33
N PHE A 17 0.75 1.29 -8.74
CA PHE A 17 1.87 2.12 -8.31
C PHE A 17 1.74 2.35 -6.82
N VAL A 18 2.86 2.28 -6.07
CA VAL A 18 2.86 2.46 -4.63
C VAL A 18 4.04 3.29 -4.18
N VAL A 19 3.80 4.17 -3.20
CA VAL A 19 4.82 4.82 -2.39
C VAL A 19 4.64 4.37 -0.94
N TYR A 20 5.75 4.05 -0.30
CA TYR A 20 5.85 3.69 1.11
C TYR A 20 6.75 4.70 1.80
N ASP A 21 6.30 5.21 2.93
CA ASP A 21 7.11 5.98 3.88
C ASP A 21 7.21 5.14 5.14
N GLY A 22 8.39 4.57 5.38
CA GLY A 22 8.64 3.68 6.50
C GLY A 22 9.16 4.44 7.71
N HIS A 23 8.84 3.97 8.91
CA HIS A 23 9.34 4.54 10.15
C HIS A 23 9.72 3.45 11.15
N ALA A 24 10.70 3.78 12.00
CA ALA A 24 11.20 2.89 13.04
C ALA A 24 11.66 1.54 12.46
N GLU A 25 12.61 1.62 11.52
CA GLU A 25 13.19 0.52 10.74
C GLU A 25 12.36 0.08 9.52
N GLN A 26 12.98 -0.70 8.62
CA GLN A 26 12.48 -1.00 7.26
C GLN A 26 11.58 -2.24 7.18
N GLU A 27 11.29 -2.87 8.31
CA GLU A 27 10.65 -4.18 8.44
C GLU A 27 9.23 -4.15 7.89
N ALA A 28 8.41 -3.18 8.30
CA ALA A 28 7.04 -3.04 7.82
C ALA A 28 7.00 -2.83 6.30
N VAL A 29 7.87 -1.96 5.77
CA VAL A 29 8.00 -1.73 4.32
C VAL A 29 8.37 -3.01 3.59
N SER A 30 9.33 -3.77 4.14
CA SER A 30 9.80 -5.03 3.56
C SER A 30 8.68 -6.06 3.49
N VAL A 31 7.88 -6.19 4.55
CA VAL A 31 6.72 -7.10 4.59
C VAL A 31 5.62 -6.64 3.63
N VAL A 32 5.19 -5.37 3.71
CA VAL A 32 4.11 -4.84 2.87
C VAL A 32 4.44 -4.99 1.38
N LYS A 33 5.68 -4.69 0.96
CA LYS A 33 6.10 -4.86 -0.45
C LYS A 33 5.98 -6.29 -0.96
N GLN A 34 6.16 -7.28 -0.08
CA GLN A 34 6.07 -8.68 -0.45
C GLN A 34 4.61 -9.15 -0.56
N ILE A 35 3.75 -8.71 0.35
CA ILE A 35 2.39 -9.27 0.48
C ILE A 35 1.31 -8.44 -0.22
N LEU A 36 1.45 -7.11 -0.30
CA LEU A 36 0.41 -6.21 -0.80
C LEU A 36 -0.05 -6.58 -2.22
N PRO A 37 0.83 -6.84 -3.22
CA PRO A 37 0.37 -7.12 -4.58
C PRO A 37 -0.56 -8.34 -4.66
N ASN A 38 -0.22 -9.42 -3.95
CA ASN A 38 -0.98 -10.67 -4.01
C ASN A 38 -2.30 -10.57 -3.24
N ILE A 39 -2.27 -9.98 -2.04
CA ILE A 39 -3.49 -9.78 -1.23
C ILE A 39 -4.45 -8.83 -1.97
N LEU A 40 -3.93 -7.75 -2.55
CA LEU A 40 -4.73 -6.80 -3.33
C LEU A 40 -5.32 -7.46 -4.58
N ALA A 41 -4.55 -8.27 -5.32
CA ALA A 41 -5.05 -9.00 -6.47
C ALA A 41 -6.23 -9.93 -6.11
N SER A 42 -6.10 -10.71 -5.04
CA SER A 42 -7.16 -11.62 -4.58
C SER A 42 -8.45 -10.86 -4.28
N HIS A 43 -8.39 -9.82 -3.45
CA HIS A 43 -9.58 -9.08 -3.05
C HIS A 43 -10.21 -8.28 -4.19
N LEU A 44 -9.42 -7.80 -5.16
CA LEU A 44 -9.95 -7.15 -6.36
C LEU A 44 -10.64 -8.12 -7.33
N GLN A 45 -10.32 -9.42 -7.27
CA GLN A 45 -11.00 -10.47 -8.05
C GLN A 45 -12.28 -10.95 -7.36
N ASP A 46 -12.26 -11.03 -6.03
CA ASP A 46 -13.36 -11.56 -5.23
C ASP A 46 -14.49 -10.53 -5.01
N GLU A 47 -14.16 -9.24 -4.99
CA GLU A 47 -15.14 -8.18 -4.75
C GLU A 47 -15.69 -7.57 -6.06
N ALA A 48 -17.00 -7.32 -6.08
CA ALA A 48 -17.65 -6.67 -7.22
C ALA A 48 -17.30 -5.18 -7.36
N ASP A 49 -16.91 -4.55 -6.25
CA ASP A 49 -16.56 -3.13 -6.17
C ASP A 49 -15.08 -2.95 -5.82
N VAL A 50 -14.42 -2.06 -6.54
CA VAL A 50 -12.97 -1.82 -6.43
C VAL A 50 -12.64 -1.21 -5.07
N GLU A 51 -13.45 -0.26 -4.59
CA GLU A 51 -13.21 0.41 -3.31
C GLU A 51 -13.31 -0.58 -2.15
N THR A 52 -14.33 -1.44 -2.17
CA THR A 52 -14.51 -2.54 -1.20
C THR A 52 -13.34 -3.52 -1.24
N GLY A 53 -12.88 -3.89 -2.45
CA GLY A 53 -11.70 -4.74 -2.64
C GLY A 53 -10.43 -4.15 -2.04
N ILE A 54 -10.19 -2.85 -2.27
CA ILE A 54 -9.05 -2.13 -1.69
C ILE A 54 -9.16 -2.11 -0.16
N CYS A 55 -10.30 -1.71 0.40
CA CYS A 55 -10.50 -1.63 1.85
C CYS A 55 -10.25 -2.97 2.54
N LYS A 56 -10.80 -4.07 2.00
CA LYS A 56 -10.57 -5.41 2.53
C LYS A 56 -9.11 -5.85 2.39
N ALA A 57 -8.48 -5.56 1.26
CA ALA A 57 -7.07 -5.86 1.03
C ALA A 57 -6.16 -5.17 2.06
N PHE A 58 -6.37 -3.88 2.33
CA PHE A 58 -5.57 -3.15 3.31
C PHE A 58 -5.76 -3.68 4.73
N GLY A 59 -7.00 -4.04 5.11
CA GLY A 59 -7.25 -4.70 6.40
C GLY A 59 -6.55 -6.05 6.52
N ALA A 60 -6.52 -6.84 5.45
CA ALA A 60 -5.81 -8.12 5.41
C ALA A 60 -4.28 -7.95 5.43
N VAL A 61 -3.76 -6.96 4.72
CA VAL A 61 -2.33 -6.60 4.73
C VAL A 61 -1.91 -6.18 6.14
N ASP A 62 -2.65 -5.30 6.80
CA ASP A 62 -2.35 -4.83 8.16
C ASP A 62 -2.29 -6.01 9.16
N ALA A 63 -3.26 -6.92 9.10
CA ALA A 63 -3.27 -8.11 9.94
C ALA A 63 -2.04 -9.02 9.71
N GLU A 64 -1.63 -9.23 8.46
CA GLU A 64 -0.46 -10.06 8.15
C GLU A 64 0.87 -9.35 8.48
N VAL A 65 0.94 -8.03 8.35
CA VAL A 65 2.08 -7.23 8.84
C VAL A 65 2.21 -7.39 10.35
N ALA A 66 1.13 -7.15 11.11
CA ALA A 66 1.15 -7.28 12.57
C ALA A 66 1.64 -8.67 13.00
N LYS A 67 1.13 -9.73 12.36
CA LYS A 67 1.58 -11.10 12.60
C LYS A 67 3.06 -11.29 12.26
N SER A 68 3.51 -10.82 11.09
CA SER A 68 4.91 -10.96 10.63
C SER A 68 5.90 -10.25 11.56
N LEU A 69 5.55 -9.06 12.05
CA LEU A 69 6.38 -8.28 12.96
C LEU A 69 6.48 -8.96 14.34
N VAL A 70 5.37 -9.47 14.88
CA VAL A 70 5.36 -10.23 16.15
C VAL A 70 6.18 -11.51 16.04
N GLU A 71 6.04 -12.26 14.93
CA GLU A 71 6.84 -13.46 14.72
C GLU A 71 8.35 -13.16 14.65
N LYS A 72 8.73 -12.01 14.11
CA LYS A 72 10.13 -11.55 14.08
C LYS A 72 10.63 -11.19 15.47
N GLU A 73 9.85 -10.43 16.26
CA GLU A 73 10.16 -10.10 17.66
C GLU A 73 10.43 -11.36 18.50
N ILE A 74 9.58 -12.38 18.37
CA ILE A 74 9.73 -13.64 19.12
C ILE A 74 11.03 -14.38 18.73
N LYS A 75 11.42 -14.35 17.44
CA LYS A 75 12.60 -15.06 16.94
C LYS A 75 13.92 -14.37 17.31
N GLU A 76 13.91 -13.05 17.39
CA GLU A 76 15.13 -12.25 17.56
C GLU A 76 15.36 -11.78 19.00
N SER A 77 14.45 -12.13 19.94
CA SER A 77 14.54 -12.10 21.41
C SER A 77 14.95 -10.81 22.13
N ASP A 78 15.37 -9.76 21.41
CA ASP A 78 15.76 -8.46 21.96
C ASP A 78 15.22 -7.27 21.13
N LEU A 79 14.38 -7.52 20.12
CA LEU A 79 13.82 -6.48 19.25
C LEU A 79 12.35 -6.23 19.57
N LYS A 80 12.05 -5.09 20.20
CA LYS A 80 10.69 -4.54 20.18
C LYS A 80 10.42 -4.04 18.77
N VAL A 81 9.57 -4.73 18.02
CA VAL A 81 9.27 -4.35 16.64
C VAL A 81 8.22 -3.24 16.66
N SER A 82 8.67 -2.00 16.54
CA SER A 82 7.81 -0.81 16.40
C SER A 82 7.73 -0.28 14.97
N SER A 83 8.21 -1.06 14.00
CA SER A 83 8.25 -0.65 12.59
C SER A 83 6.84 -0.46 12.03
N GLY A 84 6.67 0.63 11.29
CA GLY A 84 5.43 0.98 10.61
C GLY A 84 5.70 1.53 9.22
N THR A 85 4.65 1.63 8.40
CA THR A 85 4.75 2.26 7.10
C THR A 85 3.43 2.90 6.69
N VAL A 86 3.54 4.02 6.00
CA VAL A 86 2.49 4.60 5.15
C VAL A 86 2.42 3.79 3.86
N ALA A 87 1.23 3.76 3.25
CA ALA A 87 1.06 3.24 1.90
C ALA A 87 0.08 4.12 1.11
N CYS A 88 0.59 4.77 0.06
CA CYS A 88 -0.21 5.51 -0.91
C CYS A 88 -0.15 4.79 -2.25
N ILE A 89 -1.30 4.27 -2.70
CA ILE A 89 -1.39 3.50 -3.95
C ILE A 89 -2.20 4.23 -5.01
N ALA A 90 -1.84 3.99 -6.28
CA ALA A 90 -2.64 4.31 -7.44
C ALA A 90 -2.87 3.04 -8.27
N LEU A 91 -4.15 2.71 -8.50
CA LEU A 91 -4.59 1.63 -9.38
C LEU A 91 -5.14 2.23 -10.67
N VAL A 92 -4.62 1.78 -11.80
CA VAL A 92 -5.04 2.26 -13.12
C VAL A 92 -5.57 1.11 -13.97
N ARG A 93 -6.80 1.25 -14.47
CA ARG A 93 -7.40 0.32 -15.42
C ARG A 93 -8.04 1.10 -16.56
N GLY A 94 -7.50 0.95 -17.77
CA GLY A 94 -7.93 1.74 -18.93
C GLY A 94 -7.78 3.26 -18.67
N LYS A 95 -8.91 3.96 -18.57
CA LYS A 95 -8.98 5.42 -18.30
C LYS A 95 -9.40 5.76 -16.87
N GLU A 96 -9.58 4.75 -16.03
CA GLU A 96 -10.02 4.91 -14.65
C GLU A 96 -8.82 4.84 -13.71
N LEU A 97 -8.87 5.65 -12.65
CA LEU A 97 -7.84 5.78 -11.62
C LEU A 97 -8.50 5.70 -10.25
N TRP A 98 -8.00 4.83 -9.40
CA TRP A 98 -8.33 4.77 -7.98
C TRP A 98 -7.08 5.10 -7.18
N VAL A 99 -7.24 5.92 -6.15
CA VAL A 99 -6.19 6.23 -5.19
C VAL A 99 -6.66 5.84 -3.81
N ALA A 100 -5.81 5.11 -3.08
CA ALA A 100 -6.03 4.83 -1.67
C ALA A 100 -4.79 5.26 -0.89
N ASN A 101 -5.02 5.98 0.21
CA ASN A 101 -3.99 6.60 1.02
C ASN A 101 -4.16 6.21 2.47
N LEU A 102 -3.13 5.62 3.08
CA LEU A 102 -3.06 5.32 4.50
C LEU A 102 -1.80 5.97 5.07
N GLY A 103 -1.97 7.16 5.68
CA GLY A 103 -0.89 8.01 6.20
C GLY A 103 -0.82 9.38 5.51
N ASP A 104 0.35 9.99 5.53
CA ASP A 104 0.62 11.38 5.11
C ASP A 104 1.39 11.51 3.79
N CYS A 105 1.63 10.39 3.09
CA CYS A 105 2.00 10.42 1.67
C CYS A 105 0.88 11.06 0.83
N ARG A 106 1.26 11.56 -0.36
CA ARG A 106 0.35 12.36 -1.18
C ARG A 106 0.32 11.97 -2.66
N ALA A 107 -0.89 11.83 -3.18
CA ALA A 107 -1.15 11.69 -4.61
C ALA A 107 -1.64 13.01 -5.22
N VAL A 108 -1.05 13.39 -6.35
CA VAL A 108 -1.38 14.61 -7.09
C VAL A 108 -1.62 14.26 -8.56
N LEU A 109 -2.75 14.73 -9.11
CA LEU A 109 -3.09 14.59 -10.52
C LEU A 109 -2.79 15.89 -11.27
N CYS A 110 -1.99 15.78 -12.34
CA CYS A 110 -1.69 16.88 -13.24
C CYS A 110 -2.22 16.57 -14.64
N LYS A 111 -2.95 17.51 -15.22
CA LYS A 111 -3.39 17.46 -16.62
C LYS A 111 -2.75 18.63 -17.35
N GLU A 112 -2.24 18.37 -18.55
CA GLU A 112 -1.60 19.40 -19.36
C GLU A 112 -2.50 20.63 -19.51
N GLY A 113 -1.90 21.81 -19.31
CA GLY A 113 -2.61 23.09 -19.38
C GLY A 113 -3.52 23.40 -18.18
N THR A 114 -3.55 22.57 -17.13
CA THR A 114 -4.32 22.83 -15.91
C THR A 114 -3.43 22.92 -14.67
N LYS A 115 -3.99 23.42 -13.57
CA LYS A 115 -3.34 23.34 -12.26
C LYS A 115 -3.26 21.87 -11.81
N ALA A 116 -2.28 21.55 -10.98
CA ALA A 116 -2.20 20.27 -10.29
C ALA A 116 -3.28 20.20 -9.19
N HIS A 117 -3.85 19.02 -8.98
CA HIS A 117 -4.90 18.76 -8.02
C HIS A 117 -4.47 17.66 -7.06
N THR A 118 -4.49 17.93 -5.76
CA THR A 118 -4.34 16.87 -4.76
C THR A 118 -5.56 15.95 -4.81
N ILE A 119 -5.33 14.65 -4.87
CA ILE A 119 -6.39 13.61 -4.95
C ILE A 119 -6.31 12.60 -3.80
N SER A 120 -5.48 12.87 -2.80
CA SER A 120 -5.50 12.23 -1.49
C SER A 120 -5.64 13.28 -0.38
N VAL A 121 -5.97 12.84 0.83
CA VAL A 121 -5.92 13.68 2.03
C VAL A 121 -4.97 12.98 3.00
N ASP A 122 -4.07 13.77 3.58
CA ASP A 122 -3.14 13.29 4.61
C ASP A 122 -3.93 12.95 5.89
N HIS A 123 -3.60 11.84 6.53
CA HIS A 123 -4.25 11.36 7.75
C HIS A 123 -3.45 11.69 9.01
#